data_AF-A0A7T8JTA0-F1
#
_entry.id   AF-A0A7T8JTA0-F1
#
_cell.length_a   1.000
_cell.length_b   1.000
_cell.length_c   1.000
_cell.angle_alpha   90.00
_cell.angle_beta   90.00
_cell.angle_gamma   90.00
#
_symmetry.space_group_name_H-M   'P 1'
#
loop_
_entity.id
_entity.type
_entity.pdbx_description
1 polymer ?
#
loop_
_entity_poly.entity_id
_entity_poly.type
_entity_poly.pdbx_seq_one_letter_code
_entity_poly.pdbx_strand_id
1 'polypeptide(L)'
;MRFFSFKCSIPYDILTKANKLICEMEDEMKAQEDCANLFEVPFGDFKELHMCRKEIRMVKQLWDYIFLVRTSIDEWKTTPWKDIDVENMDMECKKFSKDIRGLDKEMRSWDNFIGLEVTVKNMLTSLRAVGELQNPAIRERHWQQLVTATRVSFTMSEETTLADLLNLNLHSFEDEVHNIVDKAIKEMAMERMLKELDVVWSSMEFSHELHARTGYTLLRCSEELIETLEENQYSFKT
;
A
#
# COMPACT_ATOMS: atom_id res chain seq x y z
N MET A 1 -1.70 3.95 -32.66
CA MET A 1 -1.64 5.07 -31.69
C MET A 1 -0.92 4.62 -30.42
N ARG A 2 0.37 4.95 -30.25
CA ARG A 2 1.21 4.45 -29.13
C ARG A 2 1.02 5.23 -27.82
N PHE A 3 0.48 6.44 -27.86
CA PHE A 3 0.38 7.33 -26.70
C PHE A 3 -0.83 7.07 -25.79
N PHE A 4 -1.83 6.30 -26.25
CA PHE A 4 -2.89 5.78 -25.37
C PHE A 4 -2.43 4.58 -24.56
N SER A 5 -1.27 4.00 -24.87
CA SER A 5 -0.74 2.88 -24.10
C SER A 5 0.03 3.34 -22.88
N PHE A 6 -0.22 2.71 -21.74
CA PHE A 6 0.46 2.98 -20.47
C PHE A 6 1.98 2.74 -20.53
N LYS A 7 2.42 1.89 -21.47
CA LYS A 7 3.83 1.52 -21.68
C LYS A 7 4.58 2.51 -22.58
N CYS A 8 3.95 3.62 -22.99
CA CYS A 8 4.61 4.61 -23.81
C CYS A 8 5.79 5.26 -23.04
N SER A 9 7.01 5.12 -23.58
CA SER A 9 8.22 5.69 -22.97
C SER A 9 8.43 7.17 -23.28
N ILE A 10 7.84 7.67 -24.37
CA ILE A 10 8.04 9.06 -24.83
C ILE A 10 6.70 9.74 -25.16
N PRO A 11 5.76 9.80 -24.20
CA PRO A 11 4.40 10.30 -24.45
C PRO A 11 4.38 11.77 -24.88
N TYR A 12 5.22 12.63 -24.28
CA TYR A 12 5.24 14.06 -24.59
C TYR A 12 5.76 14.39 -25.99
N ASP A 13 6.78 13.68 -26.50
CA ASP A 13 7.26 13.93 -27.86
C ASP A 13 6.20 13.54 -28.90
N ILE A 14 5.52 12.43 -28.66
CA ILE A 14 4.44 11.97 -29.55
C ILE A 14 3.25 12.92 -29.47
N LEU A 15 2.87 13.37 -28.26
CA LEU A 15 1.81 14.35 -28.06
C LEU A 15 2.14 15.69 -28.70
N THR A 16 3.38 16.15 -28.59
CA THR A 16 3.81 17.43 -29.19
C THR A 16 3.73 17.36 -30.71
N LYS A 17 4.19 16.27 -31.31
CA LYS A 17 4.08 16.03 -32.76
C LYS A 17 2.62 15.97 -33.21
N ALA A 18 1.79 15.20 -32.51
CA ALA A 18 0.36 15.11 -32.81
C ALA A 18 -0.36 16.46 -32.66
N ASN A 19 -0.02 17.23 -31.63
CA ASN A 19 -0.60 18.56 -31.39
C ASN A 19 -0.23 19.54 -32.49
N LYS A 20 1.02 19.49 -32.96
CA LYS A 20 1.47 20.31 -34.08
C LYS A 20 0.66 20.01 -35.35
N LEU A 21 0.49 18.74 -35.68
CA LEU A 21 -0.31 18.33 -36.84
C LEU A 21 -1.77 18.77 -36.72
N ILE A 22 -2.40 18.62 -35.55
CA ILE A 22 -3.78 19.09 -35.32
C ILE A 22 -3.86 20.61 -35.47
N CYS A 23 -2.88 21.39 -34.98
CA CYS A 23 -2.84 22.83 -35.20
C CYS A 23 -2.76 23.19 -36.68
N GLU A 24 -1.85 22.54 -37.43
CA GLU A 24 -1.70 22.76 -38.87
C GLU A 24 -3.02 22.48 -39.62
N MET A 25 -3.72 21.39 -39.28
CA MET A 25 -5.02 21.04 -39.87
C MET A 25 -6.14 22.03 -39.47
N GLU A 26 -6.12 22.57 -38.26
CA GLU A 26 -7.08 23.60 -37.82
C GLU A 26 -6.85 24.94 -38.53
N ASP A 27 -5.60 25.32 -38.76
CA ASP A 27 -5.24 26.52 -39.53
C ASP A 27 -5.68 26.38 -41.00
N GLU A 28 -5.46 25.22 -41.62
CA GLU A 28 -5.94 24.91 -42.97
C GLU A 28 -7.48 24.92 -43.05
N MET A 29 -8.16 24.28 -42.09
CA MET A 29 -9.62 24.28 -42.01
C MET A 29 -10.17 25.71 -41.94
N LYS A 30 -9.57 26.57 -41.10
CA LYS A 30 -9.98 27.96 -40.95
C LYS A 30 -9.77 28.77 -42.24
N ALA A 31 -8.63 28.56 -42.92
CA ALA A 31 -8.39 29.21 -44.20
C ALA A 31 -9.39 28.77 -45.28
N GLN A 32 -9.82 27.50 -45.27
CA GLN A 32 -10.86 27.02 -46.18
C GLN A 32 -12.24 27.57 -45.82
N GLU A 33 -12.57 27.69 -44.53
CA GLU A 33 -13.81 28.30 -44.05
C GLU A 33 -13.91 29.77 -44.48
N ASP A 34 -12.83 30.54 -44.30
CA ASP A 34 -12.75 31.94 -44.73
C ASP A 34 -12.94 32.07 -46.25
N CYS A 35 -12.34 31.18 -47.04
CA CYS A 35 -12.55 31.11 -48.49
C CYS A 35 -14.01 30.77 -48.84
N ALA A 36 -14.59 29.75 -48.21
CA ALA A 36 -15.96 29.33 -48.47
C ALA A 36 -16.96 30.44 -48.15
N ASN A 37 -16.76 31.15 -47.04
CA ASN A 37 -17.55 32.32 -46.65
C ASN A 37 -17.43 33.46 -47.67
N LEU A 38 -16.23 33.71 -48.20
CA LEU A 38 -16.00 34.73 -49.24
C LEU A 38 -16.77 34.42 -50.54
N PHE A 39 -16.91 33.14 -50.89
CA PHE A 39 -17.61 32.68 -52.08
C PHE A 39 -19.08 32.30 -51.83
N GLU A 40 -19.61 32.53 -50.62
CA GLU A 40 -20.97 32.16 -50.20
C GLU A 40 -21.29 30.66 -50.40
N VAL A 41 -20.28 29.80 -50.29
CA VAL A 41 -20.41 28.35 -50.42
C VAL A 41 -20.61 27.74 -49.02
N PRO A 42 -21.56 26.81 -48.82
CA PRO A 42 -21.72 26.13 -47.54
C PRO A 42 -20.45 25.35 -47.17
N PHE A 43 -19.91 25.62 -45.99
CA PHE A 43 -18.76 24.94 -45.41
C PHE A 43 -19.19 23.76 -44.52
N GLY A 44 -18.50 22.63 -44.63
CA GLY A 44 -18.78 21.43 -43.84
C GLY A 44 -18.17 21.50 -42.43
N ASP A 45 -18.81 20.85 -41.46
CA ASP A 45 -18.31 20.74 -40.09
C ASP A 45 -17.25 19.62 -39.99
N PHE A 46 -16.06 19.94 -39.46
CA PHE A 46 -14.94 19.01 -39.27
C PHE A 46 -14.98 18.37 -37.89
N LYS A 47 -16.02 17.57 -37.66
CA LYS A 47 -16.27 16.91 -36.36
C LYS A 47 -15.08 16.09 -35.88
N GLU A 48 -14.41 15.38 -36.78
CA GLU A 48 -13.24 14.56 -36.48
C GLU A 48 -12.07 15.39 -35.94
N LEU A 49 -11.84 16.59 -36.51
CA LEU A 49 -10.76 17.47 -36.07
C LEU A 49 -11.04 18.05 -34.68
N HIS A 50 -12.28 18.45 -34.43
CA HIS A 50 -12.72 18.88 -33.09
C HIS A 50 -12.59 17.75 -32.05
N MET A 51 -12.91 16.51 -32.43
CA MET A 51 -12.71 15.33 -31.58
C MET A 51 -11.22 15.09 -31.30
N CYS A 52 -10.35 15.12 -32.32
CA CYS A 52 -8.91 14.99 -32.13
C CYS A 52 -8.35 16.08 -31.19
N ARG A 53 -8.83 17.33 -31.32
CA ARG A 53 -8.43 18.44 -30.44
C ARG A 53 -8.88 18.23 -28.99
N LYS A 54 -10.07 17.65 -28.79
CA LYS A 54 -10.56 17.27 -27.44
C LYS A 54 -9.72 16.15 -26.85
N GLU A 55 -9.53 15.05 -27.60
CA GLU A 55 -8.78 13.88 -27.16
C GLU A 55 -7.33 14.21 -26.81
N ILE A 56 -6.65 15.04 -27.60
CA ILE A 56 -5.23 15.35 -27.32
C ILE A 56 -5.04 16.13 -26.02
N ARG A 57 -5.99 17.02 -25.68
CA ARG A 57 -5.99 17.74 -24.39
C ARG A 57 -6.22 16.77 -23.24
N MET A 58 -7.16 15.85 -23.40
CA MET A 58 -7.48 14.82 -22.41
C MET A 58 -6.30 13.87 -22.17
N VAL A 59 -5.67 13.40 -23.23
CA VAL A 59 -4.51 12.51 -23.14
C VAL A 59 -3.33 13.23 -22.49
N LYS A 60 -3.10 14.51 -22.82
CA LYS A 60 -2.08 15.31 -22.14
C LYS A 60 -2.33 15.38 -20.63
N GLN A 61 -3.55 15.74 -20.22
CA GLN A 61 -3.94 15.80 -18.81
C GLN A 61 -3.69 14.46 -18.10
N LEU A 62 -4.06 13.35 -18.73
CA LEU A 62 -3.86 12.02 -18.18
C LEU A 62 -2.37 11.67 -18.04
N TRP A 63 -1.54 12.02 -19.02
CA TRP A 63 -0.09 11.80 -18.91
C TRP A 63 0.57 12.68 -17.84
N ASP A 64 0.21 13.96 -17.75
CA ASP A 64 0.69 14.86 -16.69
C ASP A 64 0.42 14.23 -15.31
N TYR A 65 -0.77 13.66 -15.16
CA TYR A 65 -1.18 12.99 -13.94
C TYR A 65 -0.47 11.66 -13.69
N ILE A 66 -0.23 10.86 -14.74
CA ILE A 66 0.59 9.63 -14.65
C ILE A 66 2.00 9.95 -14.17
N PHE A 67 2.63 11.01 -14.70
CA PHE A 67 3.96 11.41 -14.26
C PHE A 67 3.97 11.92 -12.83
N LEU A 68 2.95 12.68 -12.41
CA LEU A 68 2.80 13.09 -11.02
C LEU A 68 2.80 11.87 -10.08
N VAL A 69 1.90 10.91 -10.33
CA VAL A 69 1.77 9.70 -9.49
C VAL A 69 3.06 8.87 -9.51
N ARG A 70 3.68 8.67 -10.68
CA ARG A 70 4.93 7.91 -10.79
C ARG A 70 6.07 8.58 -10.02
N THR A 71 6.20 9.90 -10.15
CA THR A 71 7.27 10.64 -9.47
C THR A 71 7.08 10.58 -7.96
N SER A 72 5.87 10.77 -7.45
CA SER A 72 5.58 10.63 -6.02
C SER A 72 5.89 9.23 -5.50
N ILE A 73 5.51 8.18 -6.24
CA ILE A 73 5.83 6.80 -5.87
C ILE A 73 7.34 6.54 -5.92
N ASP A 74 8.04 7.07 -6.93
CA ASP A 74 9.48 6.90 -7.05
C ASP A 74 10.25 7.64 -5.94
N GLU A 75 9.75 8.78 -5.47
CA GLU A 75 10.25 9.44 -4.27
C GLU A 75 10.03 8.56 -3.02
N TRP A 76 8.81 8.07 -2.79
CA TRP A 76 8.49 7.22 -1.64
C TRP A 76 9.29 5.92 -1.62
N LYS A 77 9.58 5.34 -2.79
CA LYS A 77 10.43 4.15 -2.92
C LYS A 77 11.80 4.32 -2.31
N THR A 78 12.33 5.55 -2.25
CA THR A 78 13.63 5.84 -1.66
C THR A 78 13.59 6.00 -0.13
N THR A 79 12.40 6.05 0.47
CA THR A 79 12.23 6.23 1.92
C THR A 79 12.70 4.99 2.68
N PRO A 80 13.61 5.13 3.68
CA PRO A 80 14.02 4.05 4.55
C PRO A 80 12.86 3.51 5.41
N TRP A 81 12.86 2.22 5.72
CA TRP A 81 11.80 1.54 6.49
C TRP A 81 11.39 2.28 7.78
N LYS A 82 12.38 2.79 8.51
CA LYS A 82 12.18 3.49 9.79
C LYS A 82 11.41 4.81 9.63
N ASP A 83 11.47 5.42 8.44
CA ASP A 83 10.89 6.73 8.13
C ASP A 83 9.62 6.62 7.26
N ILE A 84 9.14 5.39 6.98
CA ILE A 84 7.93 5.19 6.18
C ILE A 84 6.71 5.63 6.98
N ASP A 85 6.10 6.73 6.55
CA ASP A 85 4.80 7.21 7.01
C ASP A 85 3.69 6.65 6.11
N VAL A 86 3.17 5.47 6.48
CA VAL A 86 2.09 4.78 5.74
C VAL A 86 0.80 5.60 5.72
N GLU A 87 0.49 6.33 6.79
CA GLU A 87 -0.75 7.11 6.90
C GLU A 87 -0.74 8.26 5.90
N ASN A 88 0.35 9.03 5.85
CA ASN A 88 0.49 10.12 4.90
C ASN A 88 0.50 9.64 3.44
N MET A 89 1.22 8.55 3.14
CA MET A 89 1.24 7.97 1.79
C MET A 89 -0.13 7.45 1.36
N ASP A 90 -0.88 6.80 2.26
CA ASP A 90 -2.25 6.32 2.01
C ASP A 90 -3.22 7.48 1.74
N MET A 91 -3.12 8.58 2.50
CA MET A 91 -3.90 9.79 2.25
C MET A 91 -3.65 10.37 0.85
N GLU A 92 -2.38 10.48 0.43
CA GLU A 92 -2.06 10.97 -0.92
C GLU A 92 -2.52 9.98 -2.01
N CYS A 93 -2.42 8.66 -1.80
CA CYS A 93 -2.98 7.67 -2.73
C CYS A 93 -4.52 7.74 -2.84
N LYS A 94 -5.22 8.01 -1.73
CA LYS A 94 -6.68 8.22 -1.73
C LYS A 94 -7.07 9.49 -2.47
N LYS A 95 -6.31 10.57 -2.29
CA LYS A 95 -6.44 11.79 -3.09
C LYS A 95 -6.19 11.49 -4.56
N PHE A 96 -5.16 10.71 -4.88
CA PHE A 96 -4.92 10.32 -6.27
C PHE A 96 -6.09 9.58 -6.89
N SER A 97 -6.67 8.63 -6.14
CA SER A 97 -7.84 7.86 -6.56
C SER A 97 -9.07 8.76 -6.77
N LYS A 98 -9.27 9.78 -5.93
CA LYS A 98 -10.37 10.74 -6.05
C LYS A 98 -10.25 11.57 -7.32
N ASP A 99 -9.06 12.07 -7.60
CA ASP A 99 -8.79 12.91 -8.78
C ASP A 99 -8.93 12.08 -10.07
N ILE A 100 -8.44 10.83 -10.09
CA ILE A 100 -8.62 9.89 -11.22
C ILE A 100 -10.11 9.67 -11.51
N ARG A 101 -10.95 9.51 -10.47
CA ARG A 101 -12.40 9.36 -10.64
C ARG A 101 -13.08 10.61 -11.20
N GLY A 102 -12.49 11.78 -10.95
CA GLY A 102 -12.94 13.07 -11.46
C GLY A 102 -12.57 13.34 -12.92
N LEU A 103 -11.68 12.55 -13.52
CA LEU A 103 -11.36 12.63 -14.94
C LEU A 103 -12.56 12.23 -15.81
N ASP A 104 -12.53 12.69 -17.08
CA ASP A 104 -13.61 12.44 -18.03
C ASP A 104 -13.85 10.93 -18.24
N LYS A 105 -15.13 10.54 -18.35
CA LYS A 105 -15.53 9.14 -18.51
C LYS A 105 -15.03 8.54 -19.83
N GLU A 106 -14.83 9.36 -20.86
CA GLU A 106 -14.28 8.92 -22.15
C GLU A 106 -12.87 8.34 -22.01
N MET A 107 -12.09 8.80 -21.03
CA MET A 107 -10.72 8.31 -20.80
C MET A 107 -10.68 6.90 -20.19
N ARG A 108 -11.76 6.43 -19.57
CA ARG A 108 -11.76 5.20 -18.74
C ARG A 108 -11.47 3.93 -19.52
N SER A 109 -11.76 3.92 -20.81
CA SER A 109 -11.46 2.78 -21.70
C SER A 109 -10.03 2.77 -22.22
N TRP A 110 -9.25 3.83 -21.96
CA TRP A 110 -7.89 3.94 -22.47
C TRP A 110 -6.89 3.17 -21.59
N ASP A 111 -5.94 2.48 -22.23
CA ASP A 111 -4.95 1.64 -21.55
C ASP A 111 -4.12 2.42 -20.52
N ASN A 112 -3.75 3.67 -20.84
CA ASN A 112 -3.04 4.55 -19.90
C ASN A 112 -3.87 4.93 -18.66
N PHE A 113 -5.19 5.07 -18.78
CA PHE A 113 -6.08 5.30 -17.63
C PHE A 113 -6.16 4.05 -16.75
N ILE A 114 -6.37 2.88 -17.37
CA ILE A 114 -6.45 1.60 -16.65
C ILE A 114 -5.14 1.33 -15.92
N GLY A 115 -4.00 1.53 -16.59
CA GLY A 115 -2.68 1.36 -15.98
C GLY A 115 -2.43 2.30 -14.79
N LEU A 116 -2.88 3.54 -14.88
CA LEU A 116 -2.81 4.51 -13.78
C LEU A 116 -3.66 4.05 -12.58
N GLU A 117 -4.91 3.66 -12.82
CA GLU A 117 -5.83 3.20 -11.77
C GLU A 117 -5.27 1.96 -11.05
N VAL A 118 -4.77 0.98 -11.80
CA VAL A 118 -4.13 -0.22 -11.24
C VAL A 118 -2.88 0.15 -10.43
N THR A 119 -2.07 1.09 -10.91
CA THR A 119 -0.86 1.54 -10.19
C THR A 119 -1.21 2.10 -8.81
N VAL A 120 -2.20 3.01 -8.74
CA VAL A 120 -2.63 3.60 -7.46
C VAL A 120 -3.29 2.55 -6.56
N LYS A 121 -4.11 1.66 -7.13
CA LYS A 121 -4.75 0.58 -6.37
C LYS A 121 -3.73 -0.37 -5.75
N ASN A 122 -2.75 -0.83 -6.53
CA ASN A 122 -1.71 -1.74 -6.05
C ASN A 122 -0.84 -1.06 -4.98
N MET A 123 -0.58 0.24 -5.12
CA MET A 123 0.12 1.01 -4.10
C MET A 123 -0.66 1.06 -2.79
N LEU A 124 -1.97 1.36 -2.82
CA LEU A 124 -2.83 1.34 -1.62
C LEU A 124 -2.82 -0.02 -0.91
N THR A 125 -2.96 -1.11 -1.66
CA THR A 125 -2.91 -2.46 -1.08
C THR A 125 -1.53 -2.75 -0.48
N SER A 126 -0.45 -2.37 -1.17
CA SER A 126 0.90 -2.59 -0.67
C SER A 126 1.18 -1.75 0.59
N LEU A 127 0.71 -0.51 0.66
CA LEU A 127 0.82 0.36 1.83
C LEU A 127 0.07 -0.21 3.03
N ARG A 128 -1.13 -0.79 2.84
CA ARG A 128 -1.84 -1.50 3.92
C ARG A 128 -1.00 -2.63 4.51
N ALA A 129 -0.45 -3.49 3.65
CA ALA A 129 0.42 -4.60 4.07
C ALA A 129 1.70 -4.10 4.79
N VAL A 130 2.32 -3.02 4.28
CA VAL A 130 3.47 -2.36 4.93
C VAL A 130 3.10 -1.85 6.32
N GLY A 131 1.94 -1.22 6.48
CA GLY A 131 1.45 -0.74 7.78
C GLY A 131 1.22 -1.86 8.78
N GLU A 132 0.70 -3.02 8.34
CA GLU A 132 0.56 -4.20 9.21
C GLU A 132 1.93 -4.75 9.63
N LEU A 133 2.90 -4.77 8.72
CA LEU A 133 4.27 -5.23 8.98
C LEU A 133 5.07 -4.30 9.89
N GLN A 134 4.67 -3.03 10.04
CA GLN A 134 5.27 -2.10 11.02
C GLN A 134 4.91 -2.44 12.47
N ASN A 135 4.04 -3.44 12.71
CA ASN A 135 3.71 -3.88 14.06
C ASN A 135 4.98 -4.37 14.82
N PRO A 136 5.23 -3.88 16.05
CA PRO A 136 6.43 -4.24 16.83
C PRO A 136 6.50 -5.72 17.24
N ALA A 137 5.41 -6.47 17.11
CA ALA A 137 5.40 -7.93 17.30
C ALA A 137 6.17 -8.66 16.19
N ILE A 138 6.34 -8.05 15.02
CA ILE A 138 7.10 -8.60 13.90
C ILE A 138 8.59 -8.66 14.27
N ARG A 139 9.22 -9.78 13.91
CA ARG A 139 10.61 -10.15 14.24
C ARG A 139 11.20 -10.91 13.06
N GLU A 140 12.50 -11.14 13.10
CA GLU A 140 13.24 -11.84 12.04
C GLU A 140 12.57 -13.15 11.56
N ARG A 141 12.06 -13.97 12.49
CA ARG A 141 11.34 -15.21 12.16
C ARG A 141 10.08 -15.01 11.30
N HIS A 142 9.43 -13.85 11.41
CA HIS A 142 8.23 -13.48 10.65
C HIS A 142 8.63 -12.98 9.25
N TRP A 143 9.71 -12.20 9.15
CA TRP A 143 10.30 -11.82 7.86
C TRP A 143 10.73 -13.03 7.03
N GLN A 144 11.32 -14.05 7.67
CA GLN A 144 11.66 -15.30 7.00
C GLN A 144 10.43 -16.09 6.51
N GLN A 145 9.33 -16.08 7.28
CA GLN A 145 8.05 -16.66 6.84
C GLN A 145 7.51 -15.92 5.60
N LEU A 146 7.59 -14.59 5.59
CA LEU A 146 7.16 -13.76 4.47
C LEU A 146 8.00 -14.01 3.21
N VAL A 147 9.33 -14.08 3.35
CA VAL A 147 10.27 -14.44 2.28
C VAL A 147 9.95 -15.81 1.68
N THR A 148 9.62 -16.77 2.54
CA THR A 148 9.26 -18.13 2.11
C THR A 148 7.94 -18.16 1.35
N ALA A 149 6.94 -17.39 1.81
CA ALA A 149 5.64 -17.29 1.16
C ALA A 149 5.71 -16.58 -0.21
N THR A 150 6.39 -15.44 -0.26
CA THR A 150 6.55 -14.61 -1.47
C THR A 150 7.53 -15.21 -2.48
N ARG A 151 8.44 -16.10 -2.02
CA ARG A 151 9.55 -16.68 -2.80
C ARG A 151 10.53 -15.64 -3.35
N VAL A 152 10.57 -14.46 -2.73
CA VAL A 152 11.51 -13.38 -3.07
C VAL A 152 12.61 -13.36 -2.02
N SER A 153 13.87 -13.40 -2.46
CA SER A 153 15.00 -13.25 -1.54
C SER A 153 15.02 -11.83 -0.98
N PHE A 154 14.79 -11.73 0.32
CA PHE A 154 14.79 -10.46 1.05
C PHE A 154 15.36 -10.70 2.45
N THR A 155 16.08 -9.70 2.96
CA THR A 155 16.62 -9.72 4.32
C THR A 155 16.43 -8.33 4.88
N MET A 156 15.80 -8.26 6.05
CA MET A 156 15.54 -6.98 6.69
C MET A 156 16.85 -6.38 7.19
N SER A 157 17.12 -5.13 6.81
CA SER A 157 18.33 -4.39 7.20
C SER A 157 17.97 -2.94 7.52
N GLU A 158 18.90 -2.18 8.09
CA GLU A 158 18.66 -0.77 8.40
C GLU A 158 18.52 0.08 7.12
N GLU A 159 19.09 -0.41 6.03
CA GLU A 159 19.06 0.18 4.69
C GLU A 159 17.83 -0.22 3.89
N THR A 160 16.96 -1.09 4.42
CA THR A 160 15.73 -1.50 3.72
C THR A 160 14.86 -0.28 3.42
N THR A 161 14.47 -0.16 2.16
CA THR A 161 13.61 0.92 1.66
C THR A 161 12.20 0.43 1.35
N LEU A 162 11.28 1.37 1.12
CA LEU A 162 9.95 1.03 0.61
C LEU A 162 10.04 0.27 -0.73
N ALA A 163 11.00 0.60 -1.60
CA ALA A 163 11.20 -0.13 -2.86
C ALA A 163 11.41 -1.63 -2.66
N ASP A 164 12.24 -2.00 -1.68
CA ASP A 164 12.55 -3.40 -1.38
C ASP A 164 11.31 -4.18 -0.92
N LEU A 165 10.42 -3.52 -0.18
CA LEU A 165 9.16 -4.11 0.29
C LEU A 165 8.13 -4.20 -0.83
N LEU A 166 8.06 -3.20 -1.70
CA LEU A 166 7.18 -3.26 -2.88
C LEU A 166 7.60 -4.37 -3.85
N ASN A 167 8.90 -4.69 -3.94
CA ASN A 167 9.42 -5.81 -4.73
C ASN A 167 8.96 -7.20 -4.23
N LEU A 168 8.50 -7.30 -2.98
CA LEU A 168 7.85 -8.51 -2.46
C LEU A 168 6.46 -8.74 -3.06
N ASN A 169 5.94 -7.78 -3.84
CA ASN A 169 4.60 -7.80 -4.43
C ASN A 169 3.51 -8.06 -3.38
N LEU A 170 3.61 -7.39 -2.24
CA LEU A 170 2.71 -7.60 -1.08
C LEU A 170 1.22 -7.49 -1.44
N HIS A 171 0.88 -6.68 -2.44
CA HIS A 171 -0.49 -6.59 -2.97
C HIS A 171 -1.07 -7.91 -3.52
N SER A 172 -0.22 -8.91 -3.79
CA SER A 172 -0.63 -10.25 -4.23
C SER A 172 -0.67 -11.29 -3.09
N PHE A 173 -0.22 -10.94 -1.89
CA PHE A 173 -0.06 -11.84 -0.73
C PHE A 173 -0.66 -11.22 0.54
N GLU A 174 -1.77 -10.50 0.39
CA GLU A 174 -2.39 -9.75 1.49
C GLU A 174 -2.82 -10.66 2.64
N ASP A 175 -3.47 -11.78 2.33
CA ASP A 175 -3.94 -12.74 3.32
C ASP A 175 -2.76 -13.38 4.08
N GLU A 176 -1.66 -13.70 3.39
CA GLU A 176 -0.46 -14.24 4.02
C GLU A 176 0.21 -13.21 4.94
N VAL A 177 0.31 -11.94 4.52
CA VAL A 177 0.86 -10.87 5.37
C VAL A 177 0.01 -10.74 6.64
N HIS A 178 -1.31 -10.66 6.49
CA HIS A 178 -2.24 -10.54 7.60
C HIS A 178 -2.09 -11.70 8.60
N ASN A 179 -2.05 -12.93 8.10
CA ASN A 179 -1.89 -14.13 8.94
C ASN A 179 -0.54 -14.15 9.70
N ILE A 180 0.55 -13.70 9.07
CA ILE A 180 1.87 -13.61 9.72
C ILE A 180 1.85 -12.57 10.85
N VAL A 181 1.24 -11.41 10.60
CA VAL A 181 1.11 -10.33 11.58
C VAL A 181 0.25 -10.76 12.76
N ASP A 182 -0.90 -11.38 12.50
CA ASP A 182 -1.77 -11.92 13.54
C ASP A 182 -1.07 -12.97 14.40
N LYS A 183 -0.31 -13.87 13.78
CA LYS A 183 0.50 -14.86 14.49
C LYS A 183 1.55 -14.17 15.36
N ALA A 184 2.25 -13.17 14.84
CA ALA A 184 3.26 -12.42 15.59
C ALA A 184 2.65 -11.73 16.82
N ILE A 185 1.48 -11.10 16.67
CA ILE A 185 0.77 -10.44 17.77
C ILE A 185 0.40 -11.45 18.86
N LYS A 186 -0.15 -12.62 18.47
CA LYS A 186 -0.50 -13.70 19.41
C LYS A 186 0.74 -14.25 20.12
N GLU A 187 1.83 -14.46 19.40
CA GLU A 187 3.11 -14.90 19.99
C GLU A 187 3.64 -13.88 21.00
N MET A 188 3.62 -12.59 20.68
CA MET A 188 4.04 -11.54 21.60
C MET A 188 3.16 -11.49 22.87
N ALA A 189 1.84 -11.68 22.73
CA ALA A 189 0.93 -11.74 23.87
C ALA A 189 1.21 -12.94 24.77
N MET A 190 1.43 -14.12 24.18
CA MET A 190 1.82 -15.33 24.93
C MET A 190 3.16 -15.15 25.65
N GLU A 191 4.17 -14.57 24.98
CA GLU A 191 5.48 -14.30 25.60
C GLU A 191 5.36 -13.32 26.78
N ARG A 192 4.45 -12.34 26.70
CA ARG A 192 4.18 -11.41 27.82
C ARG A 192 3.52 -12.14 28.99
N MET A 193 2.49 -12.94 28.73
CA MET A 193 1.82 -13.74 29.75
C MET A 193 2.81 -14.69 30.46
N LEU A 194 3.68 -15.36 29.70
CA LEU A 194 4.70 -16.25 30.26
C LEU A 194 5.71 -15.50 31.16
N LYS A 195 6.09 -14.28 30.80
CA LYS A 195 6.96 -13.43 31.64
C LYS A 195 6.28 -12.98 32.92
N GLU A 196 5.02 -12.57 32.83
CA GLU A 196 4.22 -12.20 34.00
C GLU A 196 4.10 -13.39 34.96
N LEU A 197 3.87 -14.58 34.41
CA LEU A 197 3.82 -15.81 35.17
C LEU A 197 5.16 -16.12 35.86
N ASP A 198 6.28 -16.03 35.14
CA ASP A 198 7.62 -16.22 35.72
C ASP A 198 7.88 -15.26 36.89
N VAL A 199 7.46 -14.00 36.77
CA VAL A 199 7.58 -13.00 37.85
C VAL A 199 6.71 -13.38 39.06
N VAL A 200 5.45 -13.74 38.84
CA VAL A 200 4.52 -14.15 39.90
C VAL A 200 5.09 -15.36 40.66
N TRP A 201 5.47 -16.42 39.95
CA TRP A 201 5.96 -17.65 40.57
C TRP A 201 7.36 -17.55 41.15
N SER A 202 8.18 -16.62 40.68
CA SER A 202 9.48 -16.33 41.31
C SER A 202 9.34 -15.66 42.67
N SER A 203 8.21 -15.01 42.94
CA SER A 203 7.93 -14.32 44.21
C SER A 203 7.04 -15.10 45.18
N MET A 204 6.35 -16.13 44.68
CA MET A 204 5.48 -16.98 45.48
C MET A 204 6.31 -17.93 46.36
N GLU A 205 6.04 -17.91 47.66
CA GLU A 205 6.68 -18.80 48.63
C GLU A 205 5.62 -19.54 49.47
N PHE A 206 5.94 -20.76 49.90
CA PHE A 206 5.07 -21.47 50.84
C PHE A 206 5.21 -20.87 52.24
N SER A 207 4.08 -20.69 52.91
CA SER A 207 4.10 -20.31 54.33
C SER A 207 4.41 -21.52 55.21
N HIS A 208 4.97 -21.26 56.39
CA HIS A 208 5.37 -22.30 57.33
C HIS A 208 4.66 -22.11 58.68
N GLU A 209 4.16 -23.19 59.25
CA GLU A 209 3.49 -23.19 60.56
C GLU A 209 4.03 -24.33 61.44
N LEU A 210 4.21 -24.11 62.73
CA LEU A 210 4.72 -25.13 63.65
C LEU A 210 3.59 -26.04 64.14
N HIS A 211 3.77 -27.35 64.05
CA HIS A 211 2.82 -28.32 64.55
C HIS A 211 2.78 -28.29 66.10
N ALA A 212 1.65 -27.84 66.66
CA ALA A 212 1.48 -27.55 68.10
C ALA A 212 1.90 -28.68 69.07
N ARG A 213 1.78 -29.95 68.65
CA ARG A 213 2.13 -31.13 69.50
C ARG A 213 3.54 -31.69 69.28
N THR A 214 4.14 -31.49 68.12
CA THR A 214 5.37 -32.20 67.70
C THR A 214 6.52 -31.27 67.39
N GLY A 215 6.27 -29.96 67.23
CA GLY A 215 7.28 -28.95 66.92
C GLY A 215 7.81 -28.99 65.50
N TYR A 216 7.31 -29.86 64.62
CA TYR A 216 7.71 -29.93 63.22
C TYR A 216 7.14 -28.76 62.41
N THR A 217 7.91 -28.24 61.45
CA THR A 217 7.46 -27.24 60.49
C THR A 217 6.55 -27.89 59.45
N LEU A 218 5.29 -27.46 59.42
CA LEU A 218 4.32 -27.80 58.39
C LEU A 218 4.37 -26.74 57.30
N LEU A 219 4.27 -27.19 56.05
CA LEU A 219 4.01 -26.32 54.91
C LEU A 219 2.53 -25.96 54.89
N ARG A 220 2.23 -24.68 54.72
CA ARG A 220 0.89 -24.15 54.54
C ARG A 220 0.84 -23.40 53.22
N CYS A 221 -0.03 -23.86 52.32
CA CYS A 221 -0.40 -23.11 51.13
C CYS A 221 -1.37 -22.00 51.54
N SER A 222 -1.09 -20.76 51.17
CA SER A 222 -2.07 -19.68 51.30
C SER A 222 -3.21 -19.91 50.29
N GLU A 223 -4.39 -19.40 50.62
CA GLU A 223 -5.55 -19.42 49.71
C GLU A 223 -5.24 -18.66 48.41
N GLU A 224 -4.54 -17.52 48.53
CA GLU A 224 -4.01 -16.73 47.40
C GLU A 224 -3.10 -17.53 46.46
N LEU A 225 -2.24 -18.42 46.99
CA LEU A 225 -1.37 -19.27 46.17
C LEU A 225 -2.19 -20.29 45.36
N ILE A 226 -3.23 -20.85 45.99
CA ILE A 226 -4.12 -21.82 45.34
C ILE A 226 -4.97 -21.13 44.26
N GLU A 227 -5.55 -19.98 44.57
CA GLU A 227 -6.33 -19.17 43.62
C GLU A 227 -5.48 -18.76 42.41
N THR A 228 -4.27 -18.23 42.65
CA THR A 228 -3.32 -17.87 41.59
C THR A 228 -2.91 -19.09 40.74
N LEU A 229 -2.79 -20.27 41.34
CA LEU A 229 -2.51 -21.52 40.61
C LEU A 229 -3.66 -21.90 39.68
N GLU A 230 -4.88 -21.86 40.20
CA GLU A 230 -6.09 -22.25 39.47
C GLU A 230 -6.39 -21.28 38.31
N GLU A 231 -6.26 -19.98 38.55
CA GLU A 231 -6.40 -18.94 37.52
C GLU A 231 -5.39 -19.14 36.38
N ASN A 232 -4.10 -19.30 36.71
CA ASN A 232 -3.05 -19.53 35.72
C ASN A 232 -3.30 -20.82 34.91
N GLN A 233 -3.76 -21.90 35.55
CA GLN A 233 -4.13 -23.14 34.84
C GLN A 233 -5.30 -22.96 33.88
N TYR A 234 -6.27 -22.12 34.23
CA TYR A 234 -7.40 -21.81 33.35
C TYR A 234 -6.94 -21.00 32.12
N SER A 235 -6.07 -20.02 32.32
CA SER A 235 -5.50 -19.19 31.25
C SER A 235 -4.73 -19.99 30.20
N PHE A 236 -4.08 -21.11 30.56
CA PHE A 236 -3.39 -21.98 29.60
C PHE A 236 -4.31 -22.92 28.81
N LYS A 237 -5.52 -23.18 29.30
CA LYS A 237 -6.47 -24.09 28.64
C LYS A 237 -7.33 -23.38 27.58
N THR A 238 -7.33 -22.06 27.58
CA THR A 238 -8.15 -21.20 26.69
C THR A 238 -7.29 -20.63 25.58
#